data_AF-A0A926BUS8-F1
#
_entry.id   AF-A0A926BUS8-F1
#
_cell.length_a   1.000
_cell.length_b   1.000
_cell.length_c   1.000
_cell.angle_alpha   90.00
_cell.angle_beta   90.00
_cell.angle_gamma   90.00
#
_symmetry.space_group_name_H-M   'P 1'
#
loop_
_entity.id
_entity.type
_entity.pdbx_description
1 polymer ?
#
loop_
_entity_poly.entity_id
_entity_poly.type
_entity_poly.pdbx_seq_one_letter_code
_entity_poly.pdbx_strand_id
1 'polypeptide(L)'
;RYFAEENVDVAVIETGMGGRLDATNVVQPLVVAITSISFDHTKHLGDTLEAIAGEKAGIMKPGVPAVVGHVSQRVRPVFSTRARYVDAPVTFIDDATNAIYRSIDYQQTVASFIVGRGTSARELPDVEIGLVGRHQIENTRVVLAVVDALAGHFAIEETAVRAGLRDVRTNSGMRGRFERVQNNPTVIVDVAHNVDSAQVLADTLALVDVTTKVRLVYGSVEDKNVAEILRVFTSLASHLHAVRADNVRSLQAQDVMQSAHEVGIAASVSGSVHRGAEDALRECTANEVIVVCGSFFVAGEAITALDAVARSQHGTGSVRDSGIATTVSANVAEDTTTYANRASLAGDETQRRLTVKEWSEREQPRERLMKLGAAALSDAELLAIVMRTGTKEHDVLTMCRQLLVHFNSESMNEGALHRLAQRDYKELQAISGIGPTKALTLAAAFELGRRATAVSFTKRPRIGGPRDVAAMFIPELRHIQKEQFHVVILNTANQVVRRVLVSEGNLNSSIVHPREVFRHAIVESAAAIIGLHNHPSGNLTPSREDIAITKQLVEAGHIVGIPLHDHIIIAGEEFVSMAEKGYV
;
A
#
# COMPACT_ATOMS: atom_id res chain seq x y z
N ARG A 1 -9.21 12.78 15.74
CA ARG A 1 -10.64 13.12 15.84
C ARG A 1 -11.49 11.85 15.85
N TYR A 2 -11.36 10.97 14.86
CA TYR A 2 -12.02 9.65 14.81
C TYR A 2 -12.18 8.92 16.16
N PHE A 3 -11.10 8.54 16.86
CA PHE A 3 -11.23 7.81 18.16
C PHE A 3 -12.03 8.56 19.24
N ALA A 4 -11.95 9.89 19.27
CA ALA A 4 -12.72 10.70 20.21
C ALA A 4 -14.19 10.82 19.78
N GLU A 5 -14.46 10.87 18.47
CA GLU A 5 -15.82 10.90 17.91
C GLU A 5 -16.54 9.55 18.08
N GLU A 6 -15.80 8.44 17.95
CA GLU A 6 -16.29 7.08 18.19
C GLU A 6 -16.40 6.74 19.69
N ASN A 7 -15.98 7.63 20.59
CA ASN A 7 -16.01 7.46 22.05
C ASN A 7 -15.43 6.11 22.52
N VAL A 8 -14.25 5.73 22.00
CA VAL A 8 -13.61 4.46 22.38
C VAL A 8 -13.17 4.46 23.84
N ASP A 9 -13.36 3.34 24.54
CA ASP A 9 -12.91 3.18 25.93
C ASP A 9 -11.37 3.13 26.02
N VAL A 10 -10.73 2.50 25.02
CA VAL A 10 -9.28 2.32 24.92
C VAL A 10 -8.85 2.43 23.46
N ALA A 11 -7.74 3.13 23.22
CA ALA A 11 -7.07 3.14 21.92
C ALA A 11 -5.72 2.41 22.02
N VAL A 12 -5.52 1.40 21.17
CA VAL A 12 -4.22 0.75 20.97
C VAL A 12 -3.54 1.45 19.79
N ILE A 13 -2.36 2.03 20.03
CA ILE A 13 -1.68 2.88 19.05
C ILE A 13 -0.34 2.26 18.69
N GLU A 14 -0.21 1.80 17.44
CA GLU A 14 1.04 1.31 16.88
C GLU A 14 1.91 2.48 16.42
N THR A 15 3.19 2.50 16.83
CA THR A 15 4.16 3.49 16.34
C THR A 15 4.44 3.28 14.86
N GLY A 16 4.40 4.35 14.06
CA GLY A 16 4.68 4.25 12.62
C GLY A 16 6.15 3.94 12.31
N MET A 17 7.09 4.70 12.91
CA MET A 17 8.53 4.47 12.76
C MET A 17 9.29 4.92 14.00
N GLY A 18 10.21 4.08 14.49
CA GLY A 18 11.02 4.40 15.67
C GLY A 18 10.18 4.47 16.94
N GLY A 19 9.94 5.67 17.45
CA GLY A 19 9.12 5.91 18.63
C GLY A 19 9.24 7.33 19.17
N ARG A 20 10.46 7.77 19.52
CA ARG A 20 10.73 9.07 20.16
C ARG A 20 10.12 10.26 19.42
N LEU A 21 10.28 10.29 18.10
CA LEU A 21 9.80 11.37 17.22
C LEU A 21 8.58 10.97 16.38
N ASP A 22 7.97 9.82 16.68
CA ASP A 22 6.81 9.35 15.95
C ASP A 22 5.59 10.22 16.28
N ALA A 23 4.72 10.45 15.29
CA ALA A 23 3.51 11.27 15.47
C ALA A 23 2.57 10.72 16.55
N THR A 24 2.63 9.41 16.82
CA THR A 24 1.86 8.76 17.88
C THR A 24 2.36 9.07 19.28
N ASN A 25 3.63 9.50 19.44
CA ASN A 25 4.26 9.72 20.74
C ASN A 25 3.79 11.00 21.48
N VAL A 26 2.73 11.63 21.00
CA VAL A 26 2.06 12.77 21.65
C VAL A 26 1.10 12.35 22.77
N VAL A 27 0.80 11.05 22.89
CA VAL A 27 -0.16 10.52 23.87
C VAL A 27 0.48 10.21 25.22
N GLN A 28 -0.36 10.14 26.25
CA GLN A 28 -0.02 9.58 27.55
C GLN A 28 -0.72 8.21 27.70
N PRO A 29 -0.02 7.09 27.49
CA PRO A 29 -0.62 5.77 27.50
C PRO A 29 -0.73 5.19 28.91
N LEU A 30 -1.59 4.19 29.08
CA LEU A 30 -1.70 3.39 30.32
C LEU A 30 -0.53 2.40 30.46
N VAL A 31 -0.02 1.91 29.33
CA VAL A 31 1.08 0.95 29.22
C VAL A 31 1.77 1.17 27.89
N VAL A 32 3.10 0.97 27.84
CA VAL A 32 3.86 0.95 26.59
C VAL A 32 4.41 -0.44 26.34
N ALA A 33 4.44 -0.87 25.08
CA ALA A 33 4.98 -2.15 24.67
C ALA A 33 6.03 -1.97 23.58
N ILE A 34 7.16 -2.64 23.71
CA ILE A 34 8.25 -2.67 22.73
C ILE A 34 8.50 -4.15 22.43
N THR A 35 8.17 -4.60 21.22
CA THR A 35 8.15 -6.04 20.88
C THR A 35 9.55 -6.61 20.65
N SER A 36 10.20 -6.24 19.55
CA SER A 36 11.55 -6.71 19.20
C SER A 36 12.39 -5.58 18.61
N ILE A 37 13.71 -5.78 18.57
CA ILE A 37 14.68 -4.85 18.00
C ILE A 37 15.44 -5.57 16.88
N SER A 38 15.25 -5.09 15.66
CA SER A 38 15.93 -5.56 14.45
C SER A 38 16.43 -4.38 13.61
N PHE A 39 17.29 -4.68 12.64
CA PHE A 39 17.72 -3.70 11.65
C PHE A 39 16.60 -3.44 10.65
N ASP A 40 15.79 -2.42 10.94
CA ASP A 40 14.85 -1.86 9.97
C ASP A 40 14.91 -0.34 10.02
N HIS A 41 14.67 0.31 8.88
CA HIS A 41 14.74 1.76 8.72
C HIS A 41 16.06 2.38 9.23
N THR A 42 17.20 1.72 8.99
CA THR A 42 18.53 2.13 9.48
C THR A 42 18.91 3.56 9.07
N LYS A 43 18.50 4.00 7.87
CA LYS A 43 18.67 5.38 7.39
C LYS A 43 18.04 6.45 8.30
N HIS A 44 17.03 6.09 9.10
CA HIS A 44 16.29 7.00 9.97
C HIS A 44 16.52 6.72 11.46
N LEU A 45 16.71 5.45 11.84
CA LEU A 45 16.80 5.01 13.23
C LEU A 45 18.23 4.79 13.72
N GLY A 46 19.21 4.83 12.81
CA GLY A 46 20.62 4.63 13.08
C GLY A 46 21.12 3.25 12.67
N ASP A 47 22.45 3.12 12.61
CA ASP A 47 23.12 1.93 12.07
C ASP A 47 23.49 0.90 13.16
N THR A 48 23.03 1.08 14.39
CA THR A 48 23.27 0.16 15.51
C THR A 48 21.97 -0.22 16.21
N LEU A 49 21.90 -1.44 16.74
CA LEU A 49 20.73 -1.91 17.49
C LEU A 49 20.46 -1.03 18.73
N GLU A 50 21.50 -0.46 19.35
CA GLU A 50 21.37 0.46 20.46
C GLU A 50 20.76 1.81 20.06
N ALA A 51 21.10 2.34 18.88
CA ALA A 51 20.48 3.55 18.36
C ALA A 51 18.99 3.33 18.07
N ILE A 52 18.67 2.23 17.38
CA ILE A 52 17.29 1.82 17.10
C ILE A 52 16.49 1.62 18.40
N ALA A 53 17.10 0.96 19.40
CA ALA A 53 16.51 0.79 20.71
C ALA A 53 16.31 2.12 21.44
N GLY A 54 17.22 3.07 21.31
CA GLY A 54 17.10 4.41 21.88
C GLY A 54 15.90 5.17 21.32
N GLU A 55 15.71 5.11 19.99
CA GLU A 55 14.53 5.67 19.33
C GLU A 55 13.23 5.04 19.82
N LYS A 56 13.17 3.71 19.91
CA LYS A 56 11.99 2.98 20.40
C LYS A 56 11.72 3.23 21.88
N ALA A 57 12.76 3.31 22.72
CA ALA A 57 12.64 3.61 24.15
C ALA A 57 12.05 5.02 24.40
N GLY A 58 12.09 5.90 23.41
CA GLY A 58 11.51 7.25 23.48
C GLY A 58 9.99 7.28 23.73
N ILE A 59 9.27 6.17 23.54
CA ILE A 59 7.85 6.08 23.88
C ILE A 59 7.60 5.90 25.38
N MET A 60 8.61 5.51 26.17
CA MET A 60 8.48 5.37 27.62
C MET A 60 8.17 6.73 28.26
N LYS A 61 7.11 6.77 29.07
CA LYS A 61 6.59 7.98 29.71
C LYS A 61 6.76 7.94 31.24
N PRO A 62 6.79 9.11 31.90
CA PRO A 62 6.92 9.19 33.35
C PRO A 62 5.91 8.33 34.11
N GLY A 63 6.39 7.41 34.95
CA GLY A 63 5.55 6.55 35.80
C GLY A 63 4.70 5.49 35.07
N VAL A 64 4.78 5.41 33.73
CA VAL A 64 3.94 4.50 32.94
C VAL A 64 4.63 3.13 32.81
N PRO A 65 3.95 2.01 33.13
CA PRO A 65 4.49 0.67 32.94
C PRO A 65 4.94 0.42 31.50
N ALA A 66 6.12 -0.18 31.35
CA ALA A 66 6.71 -0.55 30.08
C ALA A 66 6.97 -2.05 29.99
N VAL A 67 6.50 -2.69 28.93
CA VAL A 67 6.80 -4.07 28.59
C VAL A 67 7.79 -4.08 27.43
N VAL A 68 8.92 -4.75 27.60
CA VAL A 68 9.94 -4.92 26.57
C VAL A 68 10.05 -6.41 26.27
N GLY A 69 9.86 -6.81 25.02
CA GLY A 69 10.01 -8.18 24.56
C GLY A 69 11.46 -8.66 24.59
N HIS A 70 11.74 -9.76 23.89
CA HIS A 70 13.08 -10.33 23.88
C HIS A 70 14.08 -9.35 23.25
N VAL A 71 15.14 -9.01 23.99
CA VAL A 71 16.23 -8.15 23.54
C VAL A 71 17.56 -8.69 24.01
N SER A 72 18.61 -8.51 23.19
CA SER A 72 19.96 -8.94 23.57
C SER A 72 20.45 -8.25 24.84
N GLN A 73 21.34 -8.91 25.58
CA GLN A 73 21.97 -8.35 26.79
C GLN A 73 22.69 -7.02 26.51
N ARG A 74 23.14 -6.81 25.27
CA ARG A 74 23.80 -5.58 24.82
C ARG A 74 22.82 -4.40 24.70
N VAL A 75 21.58 -4.66 24.30
CA VAL A 75 20.55 -3.64 24.07
C VAL A 75 19.72 -3.35 25.33
N ARG A 76 19.53 -4.36 26.20
CA ARG A 76 18.76 -4.23 27.46
C ARG A 76 19.09 -2.98 28.29
N PRO A 77 20.37 -2.56 28.47
CA PRO A 77 20.73 -1.38 29.25
C PRO A 77 20.12 -0.07 28.70
N VAL A 78 19.85 0.03 27.40
CA VAL A 78 19.22 1.22 26.79
C VAL A 78 17.82 1.41 27.38
N PHE A 79 17.02 0.36 27.41
CA PHE A 79 15.68 0.36 27.98
C PHE A 79 15.71 0.54 29.50
N SER A 80 16.60 -0.16 30.21
CA SER A 80 16.71 0.00 31.67
C SER A 80 17.11 1.42 32.08
N THR A 81 18.02 2.05 31.33
CA THR A 81 18.45 3.43 31.58
C THR A 81 17.31 4.40 31.32
N ARG A 82 16.58 4.24 30.20
CA ARG A 82 15.43 5.07 29.89
C ARG A 82 14.32 4.92 30.90
N ALA A 83 13.98 3.69 31.30
CA ALA A 83 12.97 3.42 32.31
C ALA A 83 13.28 4.10 33.64
N ARG A 84 14.55 4.02 34.12
CA ARG A 84 14.98 4.75 35.34
C ARG A 84 14.87 6.27 35.17
N TYR A 85 15.25 6.80 34.01
CA TYR A 85 15.19 8.24 33.74
C TYR A 85 13.76 8.79 33.79
N VAL A 86 12.77 8.00 33.34
CA VAL A 86 11.35 8.37 33.41
C VAL A 86 10.64 7.76 34.62
N ASP A 87 11.33 7.11 35.56
CA ASP A 87 10.70 6.41 36.69
C ASP A 87 9.57 5.45 36.26
N ALA A 88 9.76 4.74 35.15
CA ALA A 88 8.80 3.77 34.62
C ALA A 88 9.09 2.36 35.15
N PRO A 89 8.08 1.64 35.69
CA PRO A 89 8.20 0.20 35.94
C PRO A 89 8.45 -0.52 34.61
N VAL A 90 9.47 -1.37 34.53
CA VAL A 90 9.81 -2.10 33.30
C VAL A 90 9.81 -3.62 33.51
N THR A 91 9.06 -4.32 32.65
CA THR A 91 9.02 -5.78 32.59
C THR A 91 9.71 -6.24 31.30
N PHE A 92 10.75 -7.08 31.44
CA PHE A 92 11.45 -7.68 30.30
C PHE A 92 10.95 -9.10 30.06
N ILE A 93 10.68 -9.45 28.81
CA ILE A 93 10.35 -10.81 28.40
C ILE A 93 11.66 -11.58 28.15
N ASP A 94 12.03 -12.43 29.11
CA ASP A 94 13.27 -13.24 29.06
C ASP A 94 13.03 -14.64 28.46
N ASP A 95 14.06 -15.27 27.89
CA ASP A 95 13.97 -16.63 27.31
C ASP A 95 13.69 -17.72 28.34
N ALA A 96 13.90 -17.41 29.62
CA ALA A 96 13.74 -18.33 30.72
C ALA A 96 12.26 -18.53 31.06
N THR A 97 11.51 -19.23 30.19
CA THR A 97 10.49 -20.23 30.59
C THR A 97 9.85 -20.94 29.41
N ASN A 98 9.54 -22.22 29.65
CA ASN A 98 8.96 -23.25 28.79
C ASN A 98 7.74 -22.80 27.97
N ALA A 99 7.93 -21.98 26.95
CA ALA A 99 6.94 -21.88 25.89
C ALA A 99 7.16 -23.05 24.92
N ILE A 100 6.28 -24.05 24.99
CA ILE A 100 6.39 -25.28 24.19
C ILE A 100 5.42 -25.18 23.04
N TYR A 101 5.96 -25.24 21.82
CA TYR A 101 5.18 -25.38 20.61
C TYR A 101 4.50 -26.75 20.59
N ARG A 102 3.17 -26.80 20.57
CA ARG A 102 2.44 -28.07 20.57
C ARG A 102 2.09 -28.52 19.16
N SER A 103 1.40 -27.68 18.41
CA SER A 103 0.86 -28.05 17.10
C SER A 103 0.52 -26.83 16.27
N ILE A 104 0.44 -27.02 14.96
CA ILE A 104 -0.16 -26.07 14.01
C ILE A 104 -1.29 -26.77 13.30
N ASP A 105 -2.47 -26.16 13.31
CA ASP A 105 -3.49 -26.45 12.32
C ASP A 105 -3.25 -25.52 11.11
N TYR A 106 -2.56 -26.06 10.10
CA TYR A 106 -2.30 -25.31 8.86
C TYR A 106 -3.57 -25.04 8.08
N GLN A 107 -4.60 -25.87 8.23
CA GLN A 107 -5.84 -25.65 7.51
C GLN A 107 -6.57 -24.43 8.05
N GLN A 108 -6.55 -24.25 9.37
CA GLN A 108 -7.15 -23.07 9.99
C GLN A 108 -6.17 -21.93 10.15
N THR A 109 -4.89 -22.13 9.83
CA THR A 109 -3.79 -21.18 10.12
C THR A 109 -3.82 -20.75 11.59
N VAL A 110 -4.04 -21.74 12.48
CA VAL A 110 -4.07 -21.59 13.93
C VAL A 110 -2.85 -22.29 14.50
N ALA A 111 -2.13 -21.63 15.40
CA ALA A 111 -1.05 -22.24 16.17
C ALA A 111 -1.51 -22.49 17.61
N SER A 112 -1.14 -23.65 18.16
CA SER A 112 -1.37 -24.01 19.56
C SER A 112 -0.06 -24.16 20.29
N PHE A 113 0.07 -23.47 21.42
CA PHE A 113 1.27 -23.53 22.24
C PHE A 113 0.97 -23.37 23.73
N ILE A 114 1.88 -23.89 24.55
CA ILE A 114 1.88 -23.62 25.99
C ILE A 114 2.69 -22.34 26.21
N VAL A 115 2.15 -21.39 26.97
CA VAL A 115 2.95 -20.28 27.51
C VAL A 115 3.22 -20.54 28.98
N GLY A 116 4.44 -20.99 29.31
CA GLY A 116 4.87 -21.27 30.68
C GLY A 116 5.04 -20.01 31.55
N ARG A 117 5.15 -20.19 32.87
CA ARG A 117 5.31 -19.11 33.87
C ARG A 117 6.66 -18.39 33.77
N GLY A 118 6.77 -17.36 32.96
CA GLY A 118 7.97 -16.50 32.91
C GLY A 118 7.77 -15.12 33.51
N THR A 119 6.87 -14.36 32.90
CA THR A 119 6.86 -12.90 33.01
C THR A 119 5.47 -12.31 33.22
N SER A 120 4.42 -13.12 33.02
CA SER A 120 3.05 -12.83 33.43
C SER A 120 2.73 -13.54 34.74
N ALA A 121 1.89 -12.95 35.57
CA ALA A 121 1.30 -13.61 36.74
C ALA A 121 0.36 -14.76 36.32
N ARG A 122 -0.09 -14.73 35.05
CA ARG A 122 -0.97 -15.73 34.44
C ARG A 122 -0.15 -16.85 33.78
N GLU A 123 -0.45 -18.09 34.16
CA GLU A 123 -0.09 -19.27 33.40
C GLU A 123 -1.25 -19.59 32.45
N LEU A 124 -0.99 -19.59 31.14
CA LEU A 124 -1.99 -19.95 30.15
C LEU A 124 -1.55 -21.24 29.47
N PRO A 125 -1.91 -22.41 30.03
CA PRO A 125 -1.72 -23.66 29.32
C PRO A 125 -2.65 -23.67 28.09
N ASP A 126 -2.16 -24.23 27.00
CA ASP A 126 -2.92 -24.52 25.78
C ASP A 126 -3.63 -23.30 25.20
N VAL A 127 -2.82 -22.34 24.77
CA VAL A 127 -3.28 -21.14 24.07
C VAL A 127 -3.37 -21.44 22.57
N GLU A 128 -4.53 -21.16 21.99
CA GLU A 128 -4.74 -21.12 20.55
C GLU A 128 -4.64 -19.69 20.05
N ILE A 129 -3.92 -19.50 18.95
CA ILE A 129 -3.77 -18.19 18.30
C ILE A 129 -4.12 -18.28 16.84
N GLY A 130 -4.92 -17.35 16.37
CA GLY A 130 -5.30 -17.21 14.95
C GLY A 130 -4.18 -16.69 14.04
N LEU A 131 -2.92 -16.90 14.42
CA LEU A 131 -1.71 -16.52 13.70
C LEU A 131 -0.70 -17.67 13.81
N VAL A 132 0.04 -17.92 12.74
CA VAL A 132 1.05 -18.98 12.66
C VAL A 132 2.44 -18.37 12.69
N GLY A 133 3.39 -19.11 13.28
CA GLY A 133 4.81 -18.76 13.31
C GLY A 133 5.35 -18.74 14.74
N ARG A 134 6.59 -19.20 14.92
CA ARG A 134 7.21 -19.32 16.25
C ARG A 134 7.32 -17.98 16.99
N HIS A 135 7.55 -16.90 16.25
CA HIS A 135 7.58 -15.53 16.79
C HIS A 135 6.26 -15.09 17.44
N GLN A 136 5.11 -15.70 17.09
CA GLN A 136 3.84 -15.38 17.73
C GLN A 136 3.81 -15.79 19.20
N ILE A 137 4.64 -16.75 19.60
CA ILE A 137 4.84 -17.09 21.02
C ILE A 137 5.39 -15.87 21.78
N GLU A 138 6.42 -15.23 21.25
CA GLU A 138 7.04 -14.04 21.87
C GLU A 138 6.08 -12.85 21.90
N ASN A 139 5.39 -12.59 20.79
CA ASN A 139 4.35 -11.56 20.72
C ASN A 139 3.27 -11.80 21.78
N THR A 140 2.86 -13.05 21.97
CA THR A 140 1.85 -13.42 22.96
C THR A 140 2.35 -13.16 24.36
N ARG A 141 3.61 -13.48 24.66
CA ARG A 141 4.19 -13.19 25.98
C ARG A 141 4.22 -11.69 26.28
N VAL A 142 4.51 -10.86 25.27
CA VAL A 142 4.39 -9.40 25.39
C VAL A 142 2.94 -9.00 25.66
N VAL A 143 1.97 -9.54 24.91
CA VAL A 143 0.53 -9.27 25.11
C VAL A 143 0.08 -9.64 26.52
N LEU A 144 0.50 -10.79 27.05
CA LEU A 144 0.13 -11.21 28.41
C LEU A 144 0.71 -10.29 29.48
N ALA A 145 1.96 -9.85 29.33
CA ALA A 145 2.56 -8.88 30.23
C ALA A 145 1.87 -7.50 30.14
N VAL A 146 1.40 -7.11 28.96
CA VAL A 146 0.59 -5.90 28.77
C VAL A 146 -0.78 -6.03 29.45
N VAL A 147 -1.46 -7.17 29.31
CA VAL A 147 -2.73 -7.46 30.00
C VAL A 147 -2.56 -7.39 31.52
N ASP A 148 -1.46 -7.94 32.06
CA ASP A 148 -1.18 -7.86 33.49
C ASP A 148 -0.88 -6.42 33.95
N ALA A 149 -0.14 -5.64 33.16
CA ALA A 149 0.08 -4.22 33.43
C ALA A 149 -1.23 -3.38 33.39
N LEU A 150 -2.22 -3.82 32.63
CA LEU A 150 -3.55 -3.20 32.54
C LEU A 150 -4.53 -3.64 33.62
N ALA A 151 -4.19 -4.63 34.46
CA ALA A 151 -5.12 -5.21 35.44
C ALA A 151 -5.65 -4.19 36.47
N GLY A 152 -4.90 -3.10 36.74
CA GLY A 152 -5.36 -2.00 37.59
C GLY A 152 -6.37 -1.05 36.92
N HIS A 153 -6.54 -1.16 35.60
CA HIS A 153 -7.45 -0.33 34.81
C HIS A 153 -8.65 -1.11 34.29
N PHE A 154 -8.47 -2.39 33.94
CA PHE A 154 -9.51 -3.23 33.35
C PHE A 154 -9.56 -4.61 33.99
N ALA A 155 -10.77 -5.10 34.24
CA ALA A 155 -10.99 -6.49 34.62
C ALA A 155 -10.99 -7.37 33.35
N ILE A 156 -9.82 -7.86 32.96
CA ILE A 156 -9.64 -8.72 31.79
C ILE A 156 -9.61 -10.18 32.24
N GLU A 157 -10.72 -10.89 32.03
CA GLU A 157 -10.87 -12.31 32.34
C GLU A 157 -10.00 -13.19 31.43
N GLU A 158 -9.52 -14.32 31.94
CA GLU A 158 -8.74 -15.29 31.15
C GLU A 158 -9.48 -15.76 29.89
N THR A 159 -10.80 -15.96 29.99
CA THR A 159 -11.63 -16.36 28.84
C THR A 159 -11.61 -15.32 27.72
N ALA A 160 -11.60 -14.03 28.06
CA ALA A 160 -11.48 -12.93 27.11
C ALA A 160 -10.09 -12.88 26.47
N VAL A 161 -9.02 -13.13 27.24
CA VAL A 161 -7.66 -13.23 26.71
C VAL A 161 -7.56 -14.36 25.69
N ARG A 162 -8.05 -15.56 26.03
CA ARG A 162 -8.03 -16.73 25.14
C ARG A 162 -8.80 -16.47 23.85
N ALA A 163 -10.02 -15.94 23.95
CA ALA A 163 -10.81 -15.57 22.78
C ALA A 163 -10.13 -14.50 21.93
N GLY A 164 -9.54 -13.47 22.57
CA GLY A 164 -8.82 -12.40 21.88
C GLY A 164 -7.62 -12.89 21.07
N LEU A 165 -6.84 -13.83 21.62
CA LEU A 165 -5.68 -14.43 20.93
C LEU A 165 -6.11 -15.35 19.78
N ARG A 166 -7.12 -16.19 19.99
CA ARG A 166 -7.65 -17.08 18.94
C ARG A 166 -8.28 -16.29 17.80
N ASP A 167 -9.09 -15.29 18.12
CA ASP A 167 -9.92 -14.55 17.16
C ASP A 167 -9.25 -13.24 16.70
N VAL A 168 -7.93 -13.10 16.90
CA VAL A 168 -7.15 -11.87 16.66
C VAL A 168 -7.37 -11.29 15.26
N ARG A 169 -7.43 -12.13 14.21
CA ARG A 169 -7.68 -11.68 12.84
C ARG A 169 -9.07 -11.09 12.66
N THR A 170 -10.10 -11.76 13.19
CA THR A 170 -11.49 -11.31 13.14
C THR A 170 -11.67 -10.01 13.92
N ASN A 171 -11.05 -9.91 15.09
CA ASN A 171 -11.19 -8.76 15.98
C ASN A 171 -10.45 -7.52 15.47
N SER A 172 -9.26 -7.69 14.88
CA SER A 172 -8.43 -6.56 14.41
C SER A 172 -8.59 -6.25 12.92
N GLY A 173 -9.19 -7.15 12.14
CA GLY A 173 -9.16 -7.08 10.67
C GLY A 173 -7.75 -7.30 10.09
N MET A 174 -6.80 -7.80 10.86
CA MET A 174 -5.42 -8.02 10.41
C MET A 174 -5.38 -9.06 9.27
N ARG A 175 -4.78 -8.65 8.14
CA ARG A 175 -4.58 -9.46 6.94
C ARG A 175 -3.10 -9.56 6.59
N GLY A 176 -2.71 -10.56 5.79
CA GLY A 176 -1.35 -10.68 5.24
C GLY A 176 -0.27 -11.10 6.25
N ARG A 177 -0.65 -11.86 7.30
CA ARG A 177 0.28 -12.48 8.26
C ARG A 177 0.12 -14.00 8.19
N PHE A 178 0.93 -14.65 7.38
CA PHE A 178 0.83 -16.06 7.02
C PHE A 178 -0.63 -16.48 6.75
N GLU A 179 -1.30 -15.70 5.90
CA GLU A 179 -2.73 -15.83 5.67
C GLU A 179 -2.99 -16.76 4.49
N ARG A 180 -3.64 -17.90 4.76
CA ARG A 180 -4.08 -18.79 3.70
C ARG A 180 -5.37 -18.25 3.10
N VAL A 181 -5.29 -17.74 1.87
CA VAL A 181 -6.43 -17.16 1.14
C VAL A 181 -7.09 -18.16 0.19
N GLN A 182 -6.40 -19.26 -0.14
CA GLN A 182 -6.92 -20.33 -0.99
C GLN A 182 -6.33 -21.68 -0.58
N ASN A 183 -7.12 -22.77 -0.75
CA ASN A 183 -6.73 -24.12 -0.35
C ASN A 183 -6.16 -24.97 -1.49
N ASN A 184 -6.73 -24.86 -2.71
CA ASN A 184 -6.33 -25.71 -3.84
C ASN A 184 -6.23 -24.92 -5.16
N PRO A 185 -5.01 -24.65 -5.67
CA PRO A 185 -3.74 -24.81 -4.97
C PRO A 185 -3.68 -23.93 -3.71
N THR A 186 -2.84 -24.29 -2.74
CA THR A 186 -2.69 -23.49 -1.52
C THR A 186 -2.00 -22.16 -1.85
N VAL A 187 -2.63 -21.06 -1.46
CA VAL A 187 -2.07 -19.71 -1.61
C VAL A 187 -1.97 -19.06 -0.24
N ILE A 188 -0.75 -18.65 0.12
CA ILE A 188 -0.42 -17.96 1.37
C ILE A 188 0.02 -16.55 1.03
N VAL A 189 -0.52 -15.56 1.74
CA VAL A 189 -0.13 -14.16 1.65
C VAL A 189 0.57 -13.74 2.93
N ASP A 190 1.75 -13.15 2.79
CA ASP A 190 2.53 -12.61 3.91
C ASP A 190 3.21 -11.28 3.54
N VAL A 191 3.37 -10.40 4.52
CA VAL A 191 3.92 -9.05 4.35
C VAL A 191 5.45 -9.00 4.53
N ALA A 192 6.13 -10.13 4.77
CA ALA A 192 7.58 -10.22 4.92
C ALA A 192 8.31 -9.40 3.84
N HIS A 193 9.16 -8.46 4.28
CA HIS A 193 9.76 -7.42 3.42
C HIS A 193 11.17 -7.00 3.88
N ASN A 194 11.73 -7.73 4.83
CA ASN A 194 13.11 -7.62 5.30
C ASN A 194 13.65 -9.03 5.58
N VAL A 195 14.96 -9.16 5.85
CA VAL A 195 15.62 -10.47 5.99
C VAL A 195 15.02 -11.26 7.17
N ASP A 196 14.82 -10.62 8.32
CA ASP A 196 14.29 -11.27 9.52
C ASP A 196 12.87 -11.80 9.32
N SER A 197 11.98 -10.98 8.75
CA SER A 197 10.60 -11.39 8.45
C SER A 197 10.53 -12.46 7.35
N ALA A 198 11.45 -12.42 6.37
CA ALA A 198 11.57 -13.47 5.37
C ALA A 198 12.04 -14.79 5.99
N GLN A 199 12.98 -14.75 6.94
CA GLN A 199 13.44 -15.94 7.66
C GLN A 199 12.30 -16.55 8.48
N VAL A 200 11.54 -15.72 9.18
CA VAL A 200 10.33 -16.14 9.90
C VAL A 200 9.31 -16.80 8.96
N LEU A 201 9.09 -16.23 7.78
CA LEU A 201 8.20 -16.81 6.78
C LEU A 201 8.71 -18.16 6.28
N ALA A 202 10.00 -18.25 5.91
CA ALA A 202 10.64 -19.48 5.45
C ALA A 202 10.59 -20.60 6.51
N ASP A 203 10.91 -20.27 7.77
CA ASP A 203 10.82 -21.20 8.90
C ASP A 203 9.39 -21.68 9.11
N THR A 204 8.40 -20.79 8.95
CA THR A 204 6.98 -21.15 9.08
C THR A 204 6.52 -22.05 7.94
N LEU A 205 6.96 -21.78 6.70
CA LEU A 205 6.69 -22.63 5.53
C LEU A 205 7.29 -24.03 5.70
N ALA A 206 8.50 -24.14 6.25
CA ALA A 206 9.16 -25.42 6.51
C ALA A 206 8.39 -26.31 7.51
N LEU A 207 7.51 -25.73 8.33
CA LEU A 207 6.66 -26.49 9.23
C LEU A 207 5.43 -27.09 8.49
N VAL A 208 4.93 -26.43 7.43
CA VAL A 208 3.69 -26.81 6.71
C VAL A 208 3.79 -28.19 6.08
N ASP A 209 4.88 -28.46 5.37
CA ASP A 209 5.27 -29.76 4.84
C ASP A 209 6.70 -29.65 4.28
N VAL A 210 7.61 -30.54 4.69
CA VAL A 210 9.02 -30.57 4.27
C VAL A 210 9.22 -30.93 2.79
N THR A 211 8.19 -31.47 2.13
CA THR A 211 8.28 -31.91 0.73
C THR A 211 7.84 -30.85 -0.28
N THR A 212 7.20 -29.78 0.18
CA THR A 212 6.57 -28.80 -0.70
C THR A 212 7.54 -27.70 -1.12
N LYS A 213 7.64 -27.47 -2.43
CA LYS A 213 8.39 -26.32 -2.98
C LYS A 213 7.54 -25.06 -2.96
N VAL A 214 8.18 -23.90 -2.98
CA VAL A 214 7.50 -22.61 -2.91
C VAL A 214 7.54 -21.92 -4.27
N ARG A 215 6.37 -21.60 -4.82
CA ARG A 215 6.25 -20.70 -5.96
C ARG A 215 5.99 -19.29 -5.44
N LEU A 216 6.97 -18.40 -5.59
CA LEU A 216 6.90 -17.04 -5.06
C LEU A 216 6.19 -16.11 -6.04
N VAL A 217 5.34 -15.24 -5.51
CA VAL A 217 4.92 -14.00 -6.17
C VAL A 217 5.50 -12.88 -5.31
N TYR A 218 6.52 -12.19 -5.82
CA TYR A 218 7.34 -11.30 -5.00
C TYR A 218 7.48 -9.93 -5.64
N GLY A 219 7.29 -8.90 -4.83
CA GLY A 219 7.58 -7.51 -5.19
C GLY A 219 8.10 -6.75 -3.97
N SER A 220 8.95 -5.75 -4.18
CA SER A 220 9.58 -5.00 -3.10
C SER A 220 9.55 -3.50 -3.35
N VAL A 221 10.03 -2.72 -2.37
CA VAL A 221 10.19 -1.27 -2.46
C VAL A 221 11.67 -0.90 -2.60
N GLU A 222 11.96 0.27 -3.16
CA GLU A 222 13.30 0.70 -3.56
C GLU A 222 14.35 0.76 -2.43
N ASP A 223 13.93 0.91 -1.16
CA ASP A 223 14.83 1.05 -0.01
C ASP A 223 15.32 -0.26 0.59
N LYS A 224 14.96 -1.42 0.02
CA LYS A 224 15.27 -2.75 0.57
C LYS A 224 16.35 -3.46 -0.25
N ASN A 225 17.20 -4.23 0.45
CA ASN A 225 18.16 -5.11 -0.19
C ASN A 225 17.47 -6.39 -0.66
N VAL A 226 16.87 -6.34 -1.85
CA VAL A 226 16.03 -7.42 -2.39
C VAL A 226 16.79 -8.74 -2.52
N ALA A 227 18.02 -8.70 -3.03
CA ALA A 227 18.85 -9.91 -3.17
C ALA A 227 19.07 -10.58 -1.80
N GLU A 228 19.42 -9.82 -0.77
CA GLU A 228 19.64 -10.37 0.57
C GLU A 228 18.38 -11.01 1.17
N ILE A 229 17.21 -10.40 0.95
CA ILE A 229 15.92 -10.98 1.35
C ILE A 229 15.65 -12.28 0.59
N LEU A 230 15.85 -12.29 -0.74
CA LEU A 230 15.59 -13.45 -1.59
C LEU A 230 16.54 -14.62 -1.31
N ARG A 231 17.76 -14.37 -0.82
CA ARG A 231 18.68 -15.45 -0.37
C ARG A 231 18.05 -16.39 0.65
N VAL A 232 17.14 -15.90 1.49
CA VAL A 232 16.44 -16.72 2.49
C VAL A 232 15.62 -17.84 1.82
N PHE A 233 15.08 -17.57 0.63
CA PHE A 233 14.16 -18.49 -0.05
C PHE A 233 14.87 -19.44 -1.02
N THR A 234 16.19 -19.37 -1.22
CA THR A 234 16.87 -20.13 -2.31
C THR A 234 16.73 -21.64 -2.20
N SER A 235 16.60 -22.19 -0.99
CA SER A 235 16.40 -23.64 -0.78
C SER A 235 14.94 -24.08 -0.98
N LEU A 236 13.99 -23.16 -0.80
CA LEU A 236 12.55 -23.41 -0.83
C LEU A 236 11.92 -23.09 -2.19
N ALA A 237 12.37 -22.02 -2.84
CA ALA A 237 11.77 -21.47 -4.05
C ALA A 237 12.02 -22.39 -5.26
N SER A 238 10.96 -22.78 -5.95
CA SER A 238 11.04 -23.42 -7.27
C SER A 238 11.06 -22.39 -8.40
N HIS A 239 10.28 -21.31 -8.25
CA HIS A 239 10.17 -20.23 -9.22
C HIS A 239 9.66 -18.94 -8.54
N LEU A 240 10.04 -17.78 -9.09
CA LEU A 240 9.60 -16.45 -8.64
C LEU A 240 8.93 -15.67 -9.78
N HIS A 241 7.70 -15.26 -9.54
CA HIS A 241 6.96 -14.30 -10.36
C HIS A 241 7.18 -12.90 -9.82
N ALA A 242 7.99 -12.12 -10.54
CA ALA A 242 8.34 -10.77 -10.15
C ALA A 242 7.19 -9.80 -10.48
N VAL A 243 6.76 -9.04 -9.48
CA VAL A 243 5.61 -8.13 -9.58
C VAL A 243 5.95 -6.74 -9.05
N ARG A 244 5.21 -5.74 -9.54
CA ARG A 244 5.19 -4.39 -9.03
C ARG A 244 3.80 -4.08 -8.48
N ALA A 245 3.74 -3.66 -7.22
CA ALA A 245 2.53 -3.12 -6.61
C ALA A 245 2.28 -1.69 -7.11
N ASP A 246 1.03 -1.23 -7.14
CA ASP A 246 0.63 0.13 -7.47
C ASP A 246 0.98 1.12 -6.33
N ASN A 247 2.29 1.34 -6.18
CA ASN A 247 2.85 2.31 -5.26
C ASN A 247 4.06 2.98 -5.90
N VAL A 248 4.24 4.28 -5.64
CA VAL A 248 5.36 5.06 -6.18
C VAL A 248 6.73 4.56 -5.71
N ARG A 249 6.80 3.92 -4.54
CA ARG A 249 8.03 3.34 -3.98
C ARG A 249 8.28 1.90 -4.45
N SER A 250 7.37 1.29 -5.18
CA SER A 250 7.51 -0.09 -5.66
C SER A 250 8.59 -0.19 -6.73
N LEU A 251 9.52 -1.12 -6.53
CA LEU A 251 10.56 -1.46 -7.48
C LEU A 251 9.94 -2.02 -8.77
N GLN A 252 10.62 -1.84 -9.91
CA GLN A 252 10.16 -2.45 -11.16
C GLN A 252 10.29 -3.98 -11.09
N ALA A 253 9.34 -4.69 -11.70
CA ALA A 253 9.33 -6.14 -11.69
C ALA A 253 10.59 -6.73 -12.36
N GLN A 254 11.17 -6.04 -13.36
CA GLN A 254 12.46 -6.41 -13.95
C GLN A 254 13.60 -6.40 -12.92
N ASP A 255 13.69 -5.39 -12.07
CA ASP A 255 14.77 -5.28 -11.08
C ASP A 255 14.63 -6.34 -9.97
N VAL A 256 13.39 -6.66 -9.61
CA VAL A 256 13.09 -7.78 -8.69
C VAL A 256 13.53 -9.11 -9.29
N MET A 257 13.21 -9.37 -10.57
CA MET A 257 13.64 -10.57 -11.28
C MET A 257 15.18 -10.65 -11.35
N GLN A 258 15.85 -9.52 -11.64
CA GLN A 258 17.30 -9.45 -11.67
C GLN A 258 17.91 -9.85 -10.31
N SER A 259 17.35 -9.31 -9.21
CA SER A 259 17.78 -9.67 -7.85
C SER A 259 17.55 -11.16 -7.53
N ALA A 260 16.49 -11.77 -8.06
CA ALA A 260 16.23 -13.21 -7.91
C ALA A 260 17.28 -14.06 -8.65
N HIS A 261 17.66 -13.66 -9.86
CA HIS A 261 18.71 -14.35 -10.62
C HIS A 261 20.08 -14.26 -9.97
N GLU A 262 20.41 -13.13 -9.35
CA GLU A 262 21.67 -12.94 -8.61
C GLU A 262 21.86 -13.97 -7.49
N VAL A 263 20.77 -14.46 -6.90
CA VAL A 263 20.79 -15.44 -5.81
C VAL A 263 20.47 -16.86 -6.28
N GLY A 264 20.31 -17.07 -7.59
CA GLY A 264 20.08 -18.39 -8.18
C GLY A 264 18.63 -18.88 -8.16
N ILE A 265 17.65 -18.00 -8.00
CA ILE A 265 16.23 -18.34 -8.10
C ILE A 265 15.77 -18.18 -9.55
N ALA A 266 15.10 -19.21 -10.10
CA ALA A 266 14.43 -19.11 -11.39
C ALA A 266 13.28 -18.09 -11.31
N ALA A 267 13.21 -17.15 -12.25
CA ALA A 267 12.26 -16.04 -12.16
C ALA A 267 11.73 -15.58 -13.52
N SER A 268 10.54 -14.98 -13.51
CA SER A 268 9.88 -14.36 -14.66
C SER A 268 9.22 -13.04 -14.27
N VAL A 269 8.98 -12.16 -15.25
CA VAL A 269 8.28 -10.88 -15.03
C VAL A 269 6.80 -11.03 -15.32
N SER A 270 5.96 -10.80 -14.31
CA SER A 270 4.50 -10.71 -14.46
C SER A 270 3.99 -9.26 -14.47
N GLY A 271 4.80 -8.30 -14.01
CA GLY A 271 4.50 -6.87 -14.09
C GLY A 271 3.60 -6.38 -12.95
N SER A 272 2.37 -6.89 -12.82
CA SER A 272 1.44 -6.53 -11.74
C SER A 272 1.22 -7.67 -10.74
N VAL A 273 0.82 -7.34 -9.51
CA VAL A 273 0.51 -8.33 -8.46
C VAL A 273 -0.60 -9.28 -8.90
N HIS A 274 -1.66 -8.74 -9.51
CA HIS A 274 -2.76 -9.55 -10.04
C HIS A 274 -2.29 -10.57 -11.07
N ARG A 275 -1.51 -10.14 -12.07
CA ARG A 275 -1.00 -11.03 -13.11
C ARG A 275 -0.02 -12.06 -12.54
N GLY A 276 0.85 -11.67 -11.60
CA GLY A 276 1.75 -12.61 -10.94
C GLY A 276 1.02 -13.68 -10.15
N ALA A 277 -0.09 -13.34 -9.48
CA ALA A 277 -0.94 -14.33 -8.83
C ALA A 277 -1.60 -15.28 -9.84
N GLU A 278 -2.10 -14.78 -10.97
CA GLU A 278 -2.68 -15.61 -12.04
C GLU A 278 -1.65 -16.53 -12.72
N ASP A 279 -0.46 -16.01 -13.03
CA ASP A 279 0.65 -16.78 -13.60
C ASP A 279 1.08 -17.88 -12.60
N ALA A 280 1.20 -17.54 -11.30
CA ALA A 280 1.50 -18.50 -10.26
C ALA A 280 0.45 -19.61 -10.15
N LEU A 281 -0.83 -19.26 -10.15
CA LEU A 281 -1.94 -20.23 -10.10
C LEU A 281 -1.95 -21.18 -11.30
N ARG A 282 -1.65 -20.67 -12.49
CA ARG A 282 -1.65 -21.45 -13.73
C ARG A 282 -0.47 -22.41 -13.82
N GLU A 283 0.68 -22.01 -13.30
CA GLU A 283 1.94 -22.77 -13.39
C GLU A 283 2.25 -23.60 -12.14
N CYS A 284 1.43 -23.47 -11.08
CA CYS A 284 1.60 -24.22 -9.83
C CYS A 284 1.44 -25.72 -10.07
N THR A 285 2.36 -26.51 -9.52
CA THR A 285 2.26 -27.96 -9.50
C THR A 285 1.62 -28.46 -8.20
N ALA A 286 1.22 -29.74 -8.15
CA ALA A 286 0.59 -30.34 -6.97
C ALA A 286 1.50 -30.38 -5.72
N ASN A 287 2.82 -30.28 -5.90
CA ASN A 287 3.81 -30.29 -4.82
C ASN A 287 4.34 -28.87 -4.51
N GLU A 288 3.62 -27.84 -4.94
CA GLU A 288 3.95 -26.45 -4.69
C GLU A 288 2.90 -25.75 -3.84
N VAL A 289 3.37 -24.84 -3.00
CA VAL A 289 2.54 -23.82 -2.35
C VAL A 289 2.90 -22.47 -2.97
N ILE A 290 1.87 -21.69 -3.29
CA ILE A 290 2.06 -20.32 -3.77
C ILE A 290 2.19 -19.41 -2.57
N VAL A 291 3.23 -18.58 -2.56
CA VAL A 291 3.46 -17.59 -1.50
C VAL A 291 3.58 -16.21 -2.13
N VAL A 292 2.70 -15.30 -1.73
CA VAL A 292 2.70 -13.91 -2.18
C VAL A 292 3.27 -13.03 -1.07
N CYS A 293 4.41 -12.38 -1.30
CA CYS A 293 5.08 -11.56 -0.28
C CYS A 293 5.99 -10.45 -0.83
N GLY A 294 6.67 -9.75 0.07
CA GLY A 294 7.70 -8.76 -0.25
C GLY A 294 7.35 -7.32 0.14
N SER A 295 6.08 -7.00 0.37
CA SER A 295 5.64 -5.72 0.97
C SER A 295 4.18 -5.76 1.42
N PHE A 296 3.78 -4.77 2.23
CA PHE A 296 2.37 -4.53 2.58
C PHE A 296 1.51 -4.27 1.33
N PHE A 297 2.03 -3.56 0.33
CA PHE A 297 1.30 -3.24 -0.91
C PHE A 297 1.01 -4.49 -1.73
N VAL A 298 2.03 -5.35 -1.92
CA VAL A 298 1.89 -6.62 -2.63
C VAL A 298 0.88 -7.52 -1.93
N ALA A 299 0.96 -7.66 -0.60
CA ALA A 299 0.02 -8.47 0.16
C ALA A 299 -1.43 -7.97 0.01
N GLY A 300 -1.65 -6.65 0.15
CA GLY A 300 -2.98 -6.04 0.03
C GLY A 300 -3.61 -6.21 -1.34
N GLU A 301 -2.85 -5.97 -2.41
CA GLU A 301 -3.30 -6.19 -3.79
C GLU A 301 -3.59 -7.66 -4.07
N ALA A 302 -2.75 -8.58 -3.59
CA ALA A 302 -2.93 -10.01 -3.78
C ALA A 302 -4.21 -10.52 -3.12
N ILE A 303 -4.46 -10.12 -1.87
CA ILE A 303 -5.70 -10.45 -1.15
C ILE A 303 -6.92 -9.93 -1.92
N THR A 304 -6.87 -8.69 -2.39
CA THR A 304 -7.99 -8.08 -3.13
C THR A 304 -8.25 -8.82 -4.44
N ALA A 305 -7.19 -9.17 -5.17
CA ALA A 305 -7.29 -9.91 -6.42
C ALA A 305 -7.85 -11.32 -6.21
N LEU A 306 -7.36 -12.05 -5.21
CA LEU A 306 -7.75 -13.43 -4.95
C LEU A 306 -9.17 -13.54 -4.36
N ASP A 307 -9.57 -12.59 -3.51
CA ASP A 307 -10.95 -12.50 -3.00
C ASP A 307 -11.96 -12.27 -4.13
N ALA A 308 -11.58 -11.53 -5.18
CA ALA A 308 -12.43 -11.30 -6.36
C ALA A 308 -12.62 -12.58 -7.19
N VAL A 309 -11.56 -13.40 -7.32
CA VAL A 309 -11.57 -14.69 -8.04
C VAL A 309 -12.38 -15.75 -7.29
N ALA A 310 -12.24 -15.84 -5.96
CA ALA A 310 -13.01 -16.80 -5.15
C ALA A 310 -14.53 -16.56 -5.24
N ARG A 311 -14.95 -15.28 -5.30
CA ARG A 311 -16.36 -14.88 -5.40
C ARG A 311 -16.97 -15.12 -6.78
N SER A 312 -16.18 -15.08 -7.85
CA SER A 312 -16.67 -15.40 -9.20
C SER A 312 -16.86 -16.92 -9.39
N GLN A 313 -16.07 -17.75 -8.70
CA GLN A 313 -16.22 -19.22 -8.75
C GLN A 313 -17.34 -19.77 -7.86
N HIS A 314 -17.72 -19.09 -6.77
CA HIS A 314 -18.84 -19.50 -5.89
C HIS A 314 -20.23 -19.06 -6.38
N GLY A 315 -20.32 -18.32 -7.49
CA GLY A 315 -21.58 -17.85 -8.08
C GLY A 315 -22.40 -18.91 -8.82
N THR A 316 -21.88 -20.13 -9.02
CA THR A 316 -22.53 -21.19 -9.83
C THR A 316 -22.89 -22.47 -9.06
N GLY A 317 -22.87 -22.46 -7.71
CA GLY A 317 -23.11 -23.67 -6.92
C GLY A 317 -23.96 -23.45 -5.67
N SER A 318 -25.28 -23.42 -5.83
CA SER A 318 -26.28 -23.77 -4.78
C SER A 318 -27.70 -23.45 -5.27
N VAL A 319 -28.32 -24.37 -6.01
CA VAL A 319 -29.77 -24.54 -5.96
C VAL A 319 -30.01 -25.94 -5.44
N ARG A 320 -30.44 -26.02 -4.17
CA ARG A 320 -31.03 -27.23 -3.60
C ARG A 320 -32.34 -27.48 -4.34
N ASP A 321 -32.39 -28.60 -5.03
CA ASP A 321 -33.57 -29.10 -5.71
C ASP A 321 -34.55 -29.68 -4.69
N SER A 322 -35.78 -29.15 -4.69
CA SER A 322 -36.94 -29.77 -4.07
C SER A 322 -37.81 -30.30 -5.20
N GLY A 323 -37.66 -31.60 -5.47
CA GLY A 323 -38.63 -32.53 -6.06
C GLY A 323 -39.50 -32.06 -7.22
N ILE A 324 -39.35 -32.73 -8.37
CA ILE A 324 -40.38 -33.62 -8.94
C ILE A 324 -39.70 -34.55 -9.95
N ALA A 325 -40.00 -35.84 -9.81
CA ALA A 325 -39.51 -36.92 -10.63
C ALA A 325 -40.17 -36.95 -12.02
N THR A 326 -39.37 -37.21 -13.05
CA THR A 326 -39.82 -37.99 -14.22
C THR A 326 -38.62 -38.69 -14.87
N THR A 327 -38.69 -40.02 -14.80
CA THR A 327 -37.93 -41.06 -15.52
C THR A 327 -37.75 -40.80 -17.02
N VAL A 328 -36.55 -41.05 -17.57
CA VAL A 328 -36.27 -42.09 -18.61
C VAL A 328 -34.77 -42.45 -18.58
N SER A 329 -34.51 -43.76 -18.72
CA SER A 329 -33.25 -44.48 -18.54
C SER A 329 -32.21 -44.38 -19.67
N ALA A 330 -30.94 -44.52 -19.24
CA ALA A 330 -29.80 -45.30 -19.78
C ALA A 330 -29.58 -45.52 -21.30
N ASN A 331 -28.36 -45.17 -21.77
CA ASN A 331 -27.35 -46.06 -22.41
C ASN A 331 -26.21 -45.18 -23.02
N VAL A 332 -24.92 -45.23 -22.67
CA VAL A 332 -23.81 -46.22 -22.88
C VAL A 332 -22.74 -45.64 -23.85
N ALA A 333 -21.46 -45.86 -23.49
CA ALA A 333 -20.20 -45.83 -24.29
C ALA A 333 -19.56 -44.46 -24.61
N GLU A 334 -18.33 -44.18 -24.12
CA GLU A 334 -17.00 -44.41 -24.78
C GLU A 334 -16.84 -43.53 -26.04
N ASP A 335 -15.78 -42.80 -26.35
CA ASP A 335 -14.37 -42.91 -25.98
C ASP A 335 -13.65 -41.58 -26.31
N THR A 336 -12.42 -41.53 -25.83
CA THR A 336 -11.37 -40.53 -25.99
C THR A 336 -10.95 -40.17 -27.43
N THR A 337 -10.26 -39.01 -27.52
CA THR A 337 -9.15 -38.65 -28.44
C THR A 337 -9.36 -37.63 -29.59
N THR A 338 -8.50 -36.58 -29.53
CA THR A 338 -7.75 -35.92 -30.62
C THR A 338 -8.32 -34.76 -31.47
N TYR A 339 -7.40 -33.82 -31.77
CA TYR A 339 -7.37 -32.73 -32.76
C TYR A 339 -7.93 -31.38 -32.29
N ALA A 340 -7.12 -30.37 -31.94
CA ALA A 340 -6.10 -29.67 -32.73
C ALA A 340 -6.61 -29.20 -34.12
N ASN A 341 -6.79 -27.88 -34.24
CA ASN A 341 -6.87 -27.08 -35.46
C ASN A 341 -7.92 -27.46 -36.53
N ARG A 342 -8.94 -26.60 -36.68
CA ARG A 342 -9.09 -25.78 -37.89
C ARG A 342 -10.13 -24.69 -37.72
N ALA A 343 -9.74 -23.49 -38.15
CA ALA A 343 -10.63 -22.38 -38.38
C ALA A 343 -11.57 -22.64 -39.56
N SER A 344 -12.72 -21.99 -39.47
CA SER A 344 -13.53 -21.37 -40.54
C SER A 344 -14.73 -22.13 -41.13
N LEU A 345 -15.86 -21.42 -41.00
CA LEU A 345 -17.07 -21.35 -41.85
C LEU A 345 -18.31 -22.20 -41.52
N ALA A 346 -19.24 -21.50 -40.87
CA ALA A 346 -20.68 -21.38 -41.17
C ALA A 346 -21.59 -22.61 -41.03
N GLY A 347 -22.55 -22.49 -40.10
CA GLY A 347 -23.68 -23.39 -39.93
C GLY A 347 -24.44 -23.04 -38.65
N ASP A 348 -25.46 -22.21 -38.81
CA ASP A 348 -26.39 -21.66 -37.83
C ASP A 348 -26.96 -22.71 -36.84
N GLU A 349 -26.64 -22.60 -35.55
CA GLU A 349 -27.54 -23.00 -34.47
C GLU A 349 -27.60 -21.89 -33.42
N THR A 350 -28.82 -21.41 -33.23
CA THR A 350 -29.21 -20.21 -32.52
C THR A 350 -29.16 -20.45 -31.01
N GLN A 351 -27.95 -20.48 -30.43
CA GLN A 351 -27.82 -20.22 -28.99
C GLN A 351 -28.17 -18.75 -28.75
N ARG A 352 -29.27 -18.51 -28.03
CA ARG A 352 -29.70 -17.19 -27.58
C ARG A 352 -28.58 -16.59 -26.71
N ARG A 353 -27.73 -15.76 -27.30
CA ARG A 353 -26.59 -15.12 -26.64
C ARG A 353 -27.06 -13.91 -25.85
N LEU A 354 -26.82 -13.95 -24.54
CA LEU A 354 -27.22 -12.92 -23.59
C LEU A 354 -26.56 -11.58 -23.95
N THR A 355 -27.38 -10.59 -24.24
CA THR A 355 -26.99 -9.17 -24.29
C THR A 355 -26.51 -8.72 -22.91
N VAL A 356 -25.70 -7.65 -22.82
CA VAL A 356 -25.23 -7.13 -21.52
C VAL A 356 -26.38 -6.80 -20.56
N LYS A 357 -27.58 -6.51 -21.08
CA LYS A 357 -28.79 -6.31 -20.26
C LYS A 357 -29.31 -7.59 -19.58
N GLU A 358 -28.90 -8.75 -20.07
CA GLU A 358 -29.31 -10.06 -19.57
C GLU A 358 -28.23 -10.67 -18.65
N TRP A 359 -27.16 -9.92 -18.34
CA TRP A 359 -26.20 -10.24 -17.27
C TRP A 359 -26.79 -9.86 -15.91
N SER A 360 -26.38 -10.56 -14.85
CA SER A 360 -26.78 -10.18 -13.49
C SER A 360 -26.41 -8.70 -13.21
N GLU A 361 -27.27 -7.95 -12.51
CA GLU A 361 -27.03 -6.52 -12.17
C GLU A 361 -25.69 -6.28 -11.42
N ARG A 362 -24.98 -7.33 -11.01
CA ARG A 362 -23.69 -7.28 -10.30
C ARG A 362 -22.48 -7.41 -11.23
N GLU A 363 -22.67 -7.85 -12.47
CA GLU A 363 -21.60 -8.08 -13.46
C GLU A 363 -21.58 -7.03 -14.57
N GLN A 364 -22.62 -6.21 -14.67
CA GLN A 364 -22.69 -5.17 -15.68
C GLN A 364 -21.69 -4.03 -15.36
N PRO A 365 -20.89 -3.56 -16.35
CA PRO A 365 -19.83 -2.59 -16.10
C PRO A 365 -20.29 -1.28 -15.43
N ARG A 366 -21.50 -0.78 -15.73
CA ARG A 366 -21.98 0.50 -15.16
C ARG A 366 -22.30 0.38 -13.68
N GLU A 367 -22.86 -0.74 -13.28
CA GLU A 367 -23.30 -1.08 -11.95
C GLU A 367 -22.07 -1.34 -11.07
N ARG A 368 -21.03 -1.97 -11.64
CA ARG A 368 -19.70 -2.09 -11.03
C ARG A 368 -19.05 -0.72 -10.85
N LEU A 369 -19.11 0.16 -11.85
CA LEU A 369 -18.57 1.53 -11.74
C LEU A 369 -19.25 2.31 -10.60
N MET A 370 -20.57 2.18 -10.45
CA MET A 370 -21.33 2.84 -9.38
C MET A 370 -21.03 2.30 -7.98
N LYS A 371 -20.78 0.99 -7.85
CA LYS A 371 -20.57 0.34 -6.54
C LYS A 371 -19.12 0.31 -6.07
N LEU A 372 -18.18 0.15 -7.01
CA LEU A 372 -16.77 -0.13 -6.72
C LEU A 372 -15.82 0.99 -7.21
N GLY A 373 -16.34 1.95 -7.99
CA GLY A 373 -15.55 3.04 -8.57
C GLY A 373 -14.74 2.61 -9.80
N ALA A 374 -14.19 3.59 -10.51
CA ALA A 374 -13.50 3.37 -11.80
C ALA A 374 -12.23 2.51 -11.68
N ALA A 375 -11.54 2.58 -10.54
CA ALA A 375 -10.30 1.83 -10.29
C ALA A 375 -10.50 0.31 -10.24
N ALA A 376 -11.72 -0.17 -10.02
CA ALA A 376 -12.06 -1.59 -9.94
C ALA A 376 -12.46 -2.21 -11.31
N LEU A 377 -12.43 -1.42 -12.39
CA LEU A 377 -12.80 -1.84 -13.74
C LEU A 377 -11.57 -2.00 -14.62
N SER A 378 -11.59 -3.02 -15.48
CA SER A 378 -10.61 -3.19 -16.55
C SER A 378 -10.80 -2.15 -17.66
N ASP A 379 -9.75 -1.92 -18.46
CA ASP A 379 -9.79 -1.05 -19.65
C ASP A 379 -10.94 -1.44 -20.60
N ALA A 380 -11.19 -2.75 -20.77
CA ALA A 380 -12.28 -3.24 -21.60
C ALA A 380 -13.67 -2.87 -21.04
N GLU A 381 -13.84 -2.93 -19.72
CA GLU A 381 -15.10 -2.53 -19.05
C GLU A 381 -15.31 -1.01 -19.14
N LEU A 382 -14.26 -0.21 -18.97
CA LEU A 382 -14.32 1.25 -19.11
C LEU A 382 -14.68 1.64 -20.55
N LEU A 383 -14.02 1.03 -21.55
CA LEU A 383 -14.36 1.23 -22.96
C LEU A 383 -15.77 0.77 -23.28
N ALA A 384 -16.27 -0.31 -22.66
CA ALA A 384 -17.63 -0.79 -22.86
C ALA A 384 -18.68 0.20 -22.35
N ILE A 385 -18.42 0.87 -21.23
CA ILE A 385 -19.28 1.94 -20.69
C ILE A 385 -19.32 3.12 -21.68
N VAL A 386 -18.16 3.51 -22.21
CA VAL A 386 -18.03 4.62 -23.17
C VAL A 386 -18.72 4.30 -24.50
N MET A 387 -18.51 3.10 -25.06
CA MET A 387 -19.07 2.70 -26.34
C MET A 387 -20.56 2.31 -26.28
N ARG A 388 -21.06 1.97 -25.08
CA ARG A 388 -22.46 1.65 -24.73
C ARG A 388 -23.06 0.40 -25.38
N THR A 389 -22.78 0.13 -26.65
CA THR A 389 -23.39 -0.96 -27.43
C THR A 389 -22.37 -1.72 -28.28
N GLY A 390 -22.63 -3.01 -28.50
CA GLY A 390 -21.80 -3.90 -29.32
C GLY A 390 -22.07 -3.75 -30.82
N THR A 391 -21.64 -4.73 -31.61
CA THR A 391 -22.06 -4.89 -33.02
C THR A 391 -23.18 -5.92 -33.12
N LYS A 392 -23.58 -6.30 -34.33
CA LYS A 392 -24.47 -7.45 -34.52
C LYS A 392 -23.77 -8.77 -34.22
N GLU A 393 -22.45 -8.83 -34.41
CA GLU A 393 -21.64 -10.04 -34.20
C GLU A 393 -21.13 -10.21 -32.77
N HIS A 394 -20.82 -9.11 -32.06
CA HIS A 394 -20.21 -9.16 -30.73
C HIS A 394 -20.89 -8.20 -29.74
N ASP A 395 -21.06 -8.62 -28.48
CA ASP A 395 -21.45 -7.72 -27.41
C ASP A 395 -20.36 -6.65 -27.16
N VAL A 396 -20.73 -5.55 -26.49
CA VAL A 396 -19.83 -4.41 -26.33
C VAL A 396 -18.55 -4.78 -25.58
N LEU A 397 -18.61 -5.68 -24.59
CA LEU A 397 -17.46 -6.03 -23.77
C LEU A 397 -16.50 -6.93 -24.54
N THR A 398 -17.02 -7.94 -25.25
CA THR A 398 -16.24 -8.80 -26.15
C THR A 398 -15.58 -7.99 -27.26
N MET A 399 -16.31 -7.03 -27.85
CA MET A 399 -15.77 -6.10 -28.84
C MET A 399 -14.62 -5.27 -28.26
N CYS A 400 -14.74 -4.73 -27.05
CA CYS A 400 -13.66 -3.96 -26.39
C CYS A 400 -12.42 -4.81 -26.12
N ARG A 401 -12.60 -6.07 -25.69
CA ARG A 401 -11.48 -7.00 -25.46
C ARG A 401 -10.73 -7.30 -26.75
N GLN A 402 -11.45 -7.61 -27.83
CA GLN A 402 -10.86 -7.84 -29.15
C GLN A 402 -10.12 -6.59 -29.66
N LEU A 403 -10.68 -5.41 -29.43
CA LEU A 403 -10.06 -4.14 -29.77
C LEU A 403 -8.72 -3.94 -29.05
N LEU A 404 -8.68 -4.15 -27.74
CA LEU A 404 -7.44 -4.02 -26.96
C LEU A 404 -6.41 -5.09 -27.35
N VAL A 405 -6.84 -6.32 -27.66
CA VAL A 405 -5.96 -7.38 -28.17
C VAL A 405 -5.36 -7.00 -29.53
N HIS A 406 -6.15 -6.42 -30.44
CA HIS A 406 -5.65 -5.95 -31.74
C HIS A 406 -4.55 -4.90 -31.59
N PHE A 407 -4.66 -4.04 -30.58
CA PHE A 407 -3.64 -3.05 -30.24
C PHE A 407 -2.59 -3.59 -29.26
N ASN A 408 -2.55 -4.88 -28.94
CA ASN A 408 -1.50 -5.45 -28.08
C ASN A 408 -0.38 -6.03 -28.94
N SER A 409 0.87 -5.62 -28.69
CA SER A 409 2.05 -6.10 -29.44
C SER A 409 3.17 -6.47 -28.48
N GLU A 410 3.83 -7.60 -28.73
CA GLU A 410 4.93 -8.16 -27.92
C GLU A 410 6.24 -7.35 -28.00
N SER A 411 6.36 -6.39 -28.94
CA SER A 411 7.65 -5.75 -29.25
C SER A 411 7.87 -4.34 -28.68
N MET A 412 6.96 -3.75 -27.91
CA MET A 412 7.13 -2.35 -27.42
C MET A 412 6.51 -2.13 -26.02
N ASN A 413 7.17 -1.31 -25.20
CA ASN A 413 6.85 -0.98 -23.79
C ASN A 413 5.55 -0.17 -23.55
N GLU A 414 4.69 0.04 -24.55
CA GLU A 414 3.46 0.84 -24.41
C GLU A 414 2.20 -0.05 -24.27
N GLY A 415 1.20 0.39 -23.49
CA GLY A 415 -0.06 -0.35 -23.31
C GLY A 415 -1.01 -0.24 -24.51
N ALA A 416 -1.89 -1.24 -24.70
CA ALA A 416 -2.85 -1.27 -25.81
C ALA A 416 -3.82 -0.07 -25.83
N LEU A 417 -4.29 0.38 -24.65
CA LEU A 417 -5.16 1.55 -24.53
C LEU A 417 -4.45 2.84 -24.97
N HIS A 418 -3.15 2.97 -24.67
CA HIS A 418 -2.34 4.12 -25.08
C HIS A 418 -2.27 4.23 -26.61
N ARG A 419 -1.98 3.11 -27.29
CA ARG A 419 -1.94 3.05 -28.77
C ARG A 419 -3.30 3.31 -29.41
N LEU A 420 -4.38 2.85 -28.79
CA LEU A 420 -5.74 3.13 -29.24
C LEU A 420 -6.05 4.63 -29.11
N ALA A 421 -5.63 5.27 -28.02
CA ALA A 421 -5.86 6.69 -27.76
C ALA A 421 -5.07 7.65 -28.69
N GLN A 422 -4.03 7.16 -29.36
CA GLN A 422 -3.25 7.93 -30.34
C GLN A 422 -3.90 7.98 -31.74
N ARG A 423 -4.90 7.15 -32.01
CA ARG A 423 -5.54 7.08 -33.33
C ARG A 423 -6.41 8.28 -33.63
N ASP A 424 -6.36 8.75 -34.87
CA ASP A 424 -7.28 9.76 -35.35
C ASP A 424 -8.68 9.19 -35.63
N TYR A 425 -9.65 10.07 -35.88
CA TYR A 425 -11.03 9.67 -36.15
C TYR A 425 -11.17 8.67 -37.32
N LYS A 426 -10.40 8.86 -38.41
CA LYS A 426 -10.48 8.02 -39.60
C LYS A 426 -9.87 6.65 -39.35
N GLU A 427 -8.76 6.60 -38.62
CA GLU A 427 -8.12 5.36 -38.19
C GLU A 427 -9.03 4.56 -37.25
N LEU A 428 -9.70 5.23 -36.30
CA LEU A 428 -10.68 4.58 -35.41
C LEU A 428 -11.88 4.03 -36.19
N GLN A 429 -12.38 4.79 -37.16
CA GLN A 429 -13.52 4.39 -38.00
C GLN A 429 -13.18 3.18 -38.92
N ALA A 430 -11.91 3.00 -39.28
CA ALA A 430 -11.48 1.89 -40.12
C ALA A 430 -11.49 0.52 -39.39
N ILE A 431 -11.62 0.52 -38.06
CA ILE A 431 -11.61 -0.70 -37.26
C ILE A 431 -12.97 -1.39 -37.34
N SER A 432 -12.95 -2.70 -37.62
CA SER A 432 -14.16 -3.53 -37.69
C SER A 432 -14.99 -3.41 -36.41
N GLY A 433 -16.25 -3.03 -36.56
CA GLY A 433 -17.20 -2.82 -35.46
C GLY A 433 -17.24 -1.40 -34.86
N ILE A 434 -16.29 -0.52 -35.23
CA ILE A 434 -16.27 0.90 -34.82
C ILE A 434 -16.84 1.78 -35.94
N GLY A 435 -18.15 1.91 -35.96
CA GLY A 435 -18.83 2.86 -36.84
C GLY A 435 -18.55 4.33 -36.49
N PRO A 436 -19.00 5.29 -37.32
CA PRO A 436 -18.70 6.72 -37.16
C PRO A 436 -19.05 7.27 -35.78
N THR A 437 -20.19 6.86 -35.20
CA THR A 437 -20.61 7.29 -33.86
C THR A 437 -19.67 6.81 -32.75
N LYS A 438 -19.21 5.55 -32.82
CA LYS A 438 -18.29 5.00 -31.82
C LYS A 438 -16.90 5.60 -31.96
N ALA A 439 -16.43 5.80 -33.20
CA ALA A 439 -15.17 6.47 -33.49
C ALA A 439 -15.15 7.90 -32.91
N LEU A 440 -16.22 8.68 -33.14
CA LEU A 440 -16.36 10.02 -32.58
C LEU A 440 -16.39 10.01 -31.04
N THR A 441 -17.09 9.04 -30.44
CA THR A 441 -17.21 8.91 -28.98
C THR A 441 -15.85 8.59 -28.34
N LEU A 442 -15.09 7.66 -28.93
CA LEU A 442 -13.74 7.32 -28.47
C LEU A 442 -12.78 8.48 -28.68
N ALA A 443 -12.80 9.14 -29.84
CA ALA A 443 -11.97 10.31 -30.11
C ALA A 443 -12.23 11.42 -29.07
N ALA A 444 -13.49 11.70 -28.75
CA ALA A 444 -13.86 12.67 -27.72
C ALA A 444 -13.42 12.23 -26.32
N ALA A 445 -13.60 10.95 -25.95
CA ALA A 445 -13.19 10.44 -24.64
C ALA A 445 -11.67 10.51 -24.45
N PHE A 446 -10.89 10.12 -25.46
CA PHE A 446 -9.43 10.21 -25.42
C PHE A 446 -8.93 11.65 -25.44
N GLU A 447 -9.57 12.54 -26.20
CA GLU A 447 -9.23 13.96 -26.19
C GLU A 447 -9.55 14.61 -24.84
N LEU A 448 -10.67 14.25 -24.19
CA LEU A 448 -10.97 14.69 -22.82
C LEU A 448 -9.92 14.16 -21.83
N GLY A 449 -9.52 12.90 -21.95
CA GLY A 449 -8.43 12.32 -21.14
C GLY A 449 -7.09 13.03 -21.38
N ARG A 450 -6.76 13.34 -22.65
CA ARG A 450 -5.61 14.15 -23.03
C ARG A 450 -5.71 15.55 -22.45
N ARG A 451 -6.86 16.21 -22.48
CA ARG A 451 -7.03 17.55 -21.90
C ARG A 451 -6.93 17.53 -20.39
N ALA A 452 -7.57 16.56 -19.73
CA ALA A 452 -7.50 16.39 -18.28
C ALA A 452 -6.07 16.15 -17.79
N THR A 453 -5.26 15.41 -18.56
CA THR A 453 -3.83 15.21 -18.30
C THR A 453 -2.96 16.37 -18.80
N ALA A 454 -3.35 17.06 -19.88
CA ALA A 454 -2.67 18.21 -20.45
C ALA A 454 -2.83 19.49 -19.62
N VAL A 455 -3.83 19.58 -18.73
CA VAL A 455 -3.84 20.61 -17.67
C VAL A 455 -2.58 20.51 -16.79
N SER A 456 -1.85 19.38 -16.80
CA SER A 456 -0.55 19.20 -16.14
C SER A 456 0.68 19.21 -17.07
N PHE A 457 0.52 19.44 -18.38
CA PHE A 457 1.62 19.32 -19.38
C PHE A 457 1.71 20.46 -20.42
N THR A 458 1.29 21.68 -20.08
CA THR A 458 1.98 22.85 -20.67
C THR A 458 3.31 23.01 -19.93
N LYS A 459 4.41 23.32 -20.65
CA LYS A 459 5.77 23.48 -20.07
C LYS A 459 5.67 24.15 -18.69
N ARG A 460 5.90 23.39 -17.62
CA ARG A 460 5.88 23.95 -16.26
C ARG A 460 6.86 25.11 -16.25
N PRO A 461 6.41 26.32 -15.91
CA PRO A 461 7.27 27.49 -16.00
C PRO A 461 8.48 27.27 -15.11
N ARG A 462 9.67 27.43 -15.70
CA ARG A 462 10.95 27.27 -15.01
C ARG A 462 11.29 28.62 -14.37
N ILE A 463 11.67 28.58 -13.10
CA ILE A 463 12.12 29.74 -12.35
C ILE A 463 13.65 29.79 -12.44
N GLY A 464 14.16 30.83 -13.10
CA GLY A 464 15.58 31.17 -13.15
C GLY A 464 16.00 32.21 -12.11
N GLY A 465 15.04 32.96 -11.55
CA GLY A 465 15.29 33.90 -10.46
C GLY A 465 14.04 34.63 -9.97
N PRO A 466 14.20 35.56 -9.01
CA PRO A 466 13.08 36.24 -8.33
C PRO A 466 12.13 36.98 -9.29
N ARG A 467 12.67 37.54 -10.38
CA ARG A 467 11.88 38.22 -11.42
C ARG A 467 10.90 37.30 -12.13
N ASP A 468 11.24 36.03 -12.32
CA ASP A 468 10.35 35.05 -12.96
C ASP A 468 9.17 34.73 -12.04
N VAL A 469 9.43 34.64 -10.74
CA VAL A 469 8.40 34.47 -9.71
C VAL A 469 7.46 35.67 -9.70
N ALA A 470 8.03 36.88 -9.65
CA ALA A 470 7.28 38.12 -9.64
C ALA A 470 6.44 38.29 -10.91
N ALA A 471 7.01 38.06 -12.10
CA ALA A 471 6.30 38.15 -13.37
C ALA A 471 5.12 37.18 -13.45
N MET A 472 5.25 36.00 -12.84
CA MET A 472 4.19 35.00 -12.78
C MET A 472 3.07 35.38 -11.83
N PHE A 473 3.40 35.87 -10.62
CA PHE A 473 2.41 35.98 -9.54
C PHE A 473 1.94 37.40 -9.24
N ILE A 474 2.64 38.46 -9.66
CA ILE A 474 2.17 39.85 -9.55
C ILE A 474 0.79 40.04 -10.19
N PRO A 475 0.51 39.56 -11.43
CA PRO A 475 -0.79 39.75 -12.06
C PRO A 475 -1.96 39.21 -11.23
N GLU A 476 -1.71 38.12 -10.49
CA GLU A 476 -2.71 37.43 -9.67
C GLU A 476 -2.83 38.00 -8.26
N LEU A 477 -1.72 38.39 -7.63
CA LEU A 477 -1.68 38.77 -6.22
C LEU A 477 -1.81 40.27 -5.95
N ARG A 478 -1.50 41.13 -6.94
CA ARG A 478 -1.47 42.60 -6.74
C ARG A 478 -2.80 43.23 -6.34
N HIS A 479 -3.92 42.58 -6.66
CA HIS A 479 -5.27 43.11 -6.41
C HIS A 479 -5.92 42.55 -5.14
N ILE A 480 -5.25 41.59 -4.47
CA ILE A 480 -5.80 40.93 -3.30
C ILE A 480 -5.66 41.86 -2.09
N GLN A 481 -6.81 42.20 -1.50
CA GLN A 481 -6.92 43.16 -0.38
C GLN A 481 -6.56 42.55 0.98
N LYS A 482 -6.38 41.22 1.03
CA LYS A 482 -5.93 40.47 2.20
C LYS A 482 -4.54 39.95 1.96
N GLU A 483 -3.73 39.94 3.00
CA GLU A 483 -2.42 39.29 2.95
C GLU A 483 -2.61 37.79 2.83
N GLN A 484 -1.96 37.18 1.85
CA GLN A 484 -2.01 35.76 1.60
C GLN A 484 -0.60 35.20 1.47
N PHE A 485 -0.28 34.19 2.27
CA PHE A 485 0.96 33.46 2.18
C PHE A 485 0.78 32.19 1.35
N HIS A 486 1.59 32.07 0.32
CA HIS A 486 1.62 30.99 -0.64
C HIS A 486 2.98 30.30 -0.60
N VAL A 487 2.98 29.03 -0.98
CA VAL A 487 4.18 28.23 -1.21
C VAL A 487 4.14 27.71 -2.63
N VAL A 488 5.23 27.93 -3.35
CA VAL A 488 5.44 27.41 -4.70
C VAL A 488 6.38 26.22 -4.60
N ILE A 489 5.91 25.06 -5.06
CA ILE A 489 6.62 23.79 -5.01
C ILE A 489 7.39 23.58 -6.31
N LEU A 490 8.67 23.26 -6.22
CA LEU A 490 9.57 23.08 -7.36
C LEU A 490 10.07 21.66 -7.47
N ASN A 491 10.28 21.20 -8.71
CA ASN A 491 11.03 19.99 -9.00
C ASN A 491 12.53 20.28 -9.16
N THR A 492 13.34 19.24 -9.38
CA THR A 492 14.81 19.33 -9.54
C THR A 492 15.26 20.21 -10.72
N ALA A 493 14.38 20.52 -11.66
CA ALA A 493 14.63 21.42 -12.79
C ALA A 493 14.19 22.88 -12.52
N ASN A 494 13.84 23.23 -11.28
CA ASN A 494 13.24 24.51 -10.86
C ASN A 494 11.93 24.84 -11.60
N GLN A 495 11.15 23.84 -11.97
CA GLN A 495 9.85 24.05 -12.60
C GLN A 495 8.74 24.04 -11.55
N VAL A 496 7.77 24.94 -11.69
CA VAL A 496 6.61 25.02 -10.80
C VAL A 496 5.76 23.76 -10.94
N VAL A 497 5.76 22.93 -9.91
CA VAL A 497 4.92 21.74 -9.78
C VAL A 497 3.52 22.15 -9.39
N ARG A 498 3.43 23.02 -8.37
CA ARG A 498 2.16 23.43 -7.75
C ARG A 498 2.34 24.70 -6.93
N ARG A 499 1.28 25.49 -6.80
CA ARG A 499 1.13 26.57 -5.83
C ARG A 499 0.10 26.17 -4.77
N VAL A 500 0.39 26.49 -3.51
CA VAL A 500 -0.51 26.23 -2.39
C VAL A 500 -0.67 27.51 -1.58
N LEU A 501 -1.92 27.94 -1.34
CA LEU A 501 -2.24 28.96 -0.34
C LEU A 501 -2.13 28.30 1.05
N VAL A 502 -1.21 28.79 1.88
CA VAL A 502 -0.95 28.25 3.22
C VAL A 502 -1.69 29.05 4.28
N SER A 503 -1.77 30.37 4.13
CA SER A 503 -2.45 31.23 5.08
C SER A 503 -3.08 32.44 4.40
N GLU A 504 -4.22 32.88 4.90
CA GLU A 504 -4.92 34.10 4.46
C GLU A 504 -5.24 34.94 5.70
N GLY A 505 -4.90 36.22 5.66
CA GLY A 505 -4.99 37.14 6.80
C GLY A 505 -6.33 37.86 6.92
N ASN A 506 -6.75 38.06 8.18
CA ASN A 506 -7.53 39.21 8.66
C ASN A 506 -6.68 39.90 9.77
N LEU A 507 -7.03 41.13 10.16
CA LEU A 507 -6.27 42.12 10.96
C LEU A 507 -5.43 41.67 12.19
N ASN A 508 -5.49 40.43 12.68
CA ASN A 508 -4.69 39.95 13.82
C ASN A 508 -4.06 38.58 13.51
N SER A 509 -2.76 38.59 13.21
CA SER A 509 -1.79 37.47 13.19
C SER A 509 -2.20 36.21 12.41
N SER A 510 -1.87 36.16 11.12
CA SER A 510 -1.85 34.91 10.35
C SER A 510 -0.51 34.19 10.59
N ILE A 511 -0.47 33.21 11.49
CA ILE A 511 0.76 32.49 11.84
C ILE A 511 1.03 31.43 10.77
N VAL A 512 1.94 31.71 9.84
CA VAL A 512 2.46 30.71 8.89
C VAL A 512 3.41 29.79 9.65
N HIS A 513 3.00 28.55 9.90
CA HIS A 513 3.83 27.56 10.60
C HIS A 513 4.59 26.68 9.59
N PRO A 514 5.90 26.40 9.78
CA PRO A 514 6.68 25.58 8.85
C PRO A 514 6.05 24.23 8.52
N ARG A 515 5.41 23.56 9.51
CA ARG A 515 4.67 22.32 9.27
C ARG A 515 3.60 22.39 8.17
N GLU A 516 2.88 23.51 8.07
CA GLU A 516 1.80 23.68 7.08
C GLU A 516 2.40 23.93 5.70
N VAL A 517 3.52 24.64 5.63
CA VAL A 517 4.32 24.86 4.43
C VAL A 517 4.90 23.54 3.90
N PHE A 518 5.62 22.81 4.76
CA PHE A 518 6.37 21.62 4.35
C PHE A 518 5.51 20.37 4.16
N ARG A 519 4.33 20.26 4.77
CA ARG A 519 3.41 19.13 4.51
C ARG A 519 3.13 18.96 3.02
N HIS A 520 2.85 20.06 2.32
CA HIS A 520 2.57 20.02 0.88
C HIS A 520 3.82 19.73 0.05
N ALA A 521 4.97 20.30 0.45
CA ALA A 521 6.25 20.06 -0.22
C ALA A 521 6.69 18.59 -0.11
N ILE A 522 6.50 17.95 1.05
CA ILE A 522 6.86 16.56 1.30
C ILE A 522 5.98 15.62 0.47
N VAL A 523 4.65 15.81 0.50
CA VAL A 523 3.70 14.97 -0.24
C VAL A 523 3.98 15.00 -1.75
N GLU A 524 4.40 16.15 -2.28
CA GLU A 524 4.67 16.34 -3.71
C GLU A 524 6.14 16.06 -4.08
N SER A 525 6.95 15.51 -3.15
CA SER A 525 8.38 15.22 -3.36
C SER A 525 9.16 16.42 -3.92
N ALA A 526 8.94 17.60 -3.32
CA ALA A 526 9.55 18.85 -3.74
C ALA A 526 11.09 18.77 -3.67
N ALA A 527 11.76 19.23 -4.73
CA ALA A 527 13.20 19.46 -4.68
C ALA A 527 13.55 20.76 -3.94
N ALA A 528 12.65 21.74 -3.98
CA ALA A 528 12.77 23.03 -3.31
C ALA A 528 11.41 23.73 -3.22
N ILE A 529 11.34 24.78 -2.40
CA ILE A 529 10.16 25.65 -2.30
C ILE A 529 10.53 27.13 -2.43
N ILE A 530 9.55 27.95 -2.82
CA ILE A 530 9.61 29.41 -2.72
C ILE A 530 8.42 29.89 -1.90
N GLY A 531 8.68 30.69 -0.86
CA GLY A 531 7.64 31.40 -0.12
C GLY A 531 7.20 32.63 -0.89
N LEU A 532 5.92 32.98 -0.82
CA LEU A 532 5.38 34.12 -1.56
C LEU A 532 4.24 34.74 -0.76
N HIS A 533 4.26 36.04 -0.49
CA HIS A 533 3.07 36.72 0.01
C HIS A 533 2.90 38.12 -0.57
N ASN A 534 1.68 38.66 -0.49
CA ASN A 534 1.39 40.02 -0.90
C ASN A 534 1.28 40.96 0.31
N HIS A 535 1.76 42.19 0.16
CA HIS A 535 1.51 43.32 1.05
C HIS A 535 0.42 44.21 0.44
N PRO A 536 -0.85 44.11 0.89
CA PRO A 536 -1.93 44.99 0.41
C PRO A 536 -1.66 46.48 0.68
N SER A 537 -0.80 46.78 1.68
CA SER A 537 -0.38 48.15 2.02
C SER A 537 0.51 48.80 0.97
N GLY A 538 1.08 48.03 0.03
CA GLY A 538 2.04 48.53 -0.96
C GLY A 538 3.44 48.79 -0.42
N ASN A 539 3.75 48.44 0.84
CA ASN A 539 5.09 48.63 1.41
C ASN A 539 6.04 47.50 0.99
N LEU A 540 7.18 47.82 0.38
CA LEU A 540 8.22 46.86 0.00
C LEU A 540 9.16 46.46 1.15
N THR A 541 9.04 47.09 2.31
CA THR A 541 9.88 46.78 3.47
C THR A 541 9.35 45.53 4.17
N PRO A 542 10.13 44.43 4.27
CA PRO A 542 9.74 43.26 5.05
C PRO A 542 9.52 43.64 6.52
N SER A 543 8.44 43.14 7.12
CA SER A 543 8.18 43.25 8.54
C SER A 543 9.14 42.37 9.37
N ARG A 544 9.10 42.51 10.70
CA ARG A 544 9.88 41.65 11.60
C ARG A 544 9.38 40.21 11.54
N GLU A 545 8.07 40.06 11.37
CA GLU A 545 7.36 38.81 11.23
C GLU A 545 7.79 38.10 9.94
N ASP A 546 7.90 38.81 8.82
CA ASP A 546 8.36 38.24 7.54
C ASP A 546 9.77 37.69 7.65
N ILE A 547 10.67 38.46 8.28
CA ILE A 547 12.06 38.02 8.52
C ILE A 547 12.08 36.79 9.43
N ALA A 548 11.28 36.78 10.50
CA ALA A 548 11.22 35.66 11.44
C ALA A 548 10.70 34.39 10.75
N ILE A 549 9.62 34.49 9.97
CA ILE A 549 9.05 33.36 9.24
C ILE A 549 10.01 32.84 8.17
N THR A 550 10.70 33.74 7.46
CA THR A 550 11.72 33.36 6.47
C THR A 550 12.79 32.49 7.11
N LYS A 551 13.36 32.94 8.24
CA LYS A 551 14.40 32.20 8.96
C LYS A 551 13.91 30.85 9.48
N GLN A 552 12.68 30.79 10.02
CA GLN A 552 12.08 29.54 10.46
C GLN A 552 11.88 28.55 9.30
N LEU A 553 11.50 29.03 8.12
CA LEU A 553 11.34 28.20 6.93
C LEU A 553 12.68 27.71 6.37
N VAL A 554 13.73 28.53 6.42
CA VAL A 554 15.10 28.11 6.06
C VAL A 554 15.58 27.00 6.98
N GLU A 555 15.47 27.18 8.29
CA GLU A 555 15.88 26.17 9.27
C GLU A 555 15.09 24.87 9.13
N ALA A 556 13.76 24.96 9.00
CA ALA A 556 12.91 23.80 8.76
C ALA A 556 13.25 23.11 7.42
N GLY A 557 13.54 23.88 6.37
CA GLY A 557 13.94 23.35 5.07
C GLY A 557 15.24 22.55 5.13
N HIS A 558 16.22 23.02 5.91
CA HIS A 558 17.46 22.26 6.17
C HIS A 558 17.19 20.95 6.91
N ILE A 559 16.30 20.95 7.90
CA ILE A 559 15.95 19.74 8.68
C ILE A 559 15.19 18.72 7.83
N VAL A 560 14.23 19.18 7.02
CA VAL A 560 13.37 18.33 6.17
C VAL A 560 14.12 17.86 4.92
N GLY A 561 15.18 18.55 4.51
CA GLY A 561 15.91 18.28 3.27
C GLY A 561 15.25 18.88 2.03
N ILE A 562 14.41 19.91 2.19
CA ILE A 562 13.76 20.64 1.10
C ILE A 562 14.11 22.13 1.28
N PRO A 563 15.08 22.69 0.53
CA PRO A 563 15.52 24.06 0.73
C PRO A 563 14.44 25.08 0.32
N LEU A 564 14.39 26.19 1.08
CA LEU A 564 13.71 27.41 0.65
C LEU A 564 14.65 28.17 -0.29
N HIS A 565 14.31 28.28 -1.57
CA HIS A 565 15.12 29.01 -2.55
C HIS A 565 14.99 30.52 -2.42
N ASP A 566 13.79 31.00 -2.09
CA ASP A 566 13.53 32.42 -1.84
C ASP A 566 12.22 32.59 -1.07
N HIS A 567 12.02 33.80 -0.54
CA HIS A 567 10.75 34.29 -0.08
C HIS A 567 10.48 35.65 -0.75
N ILE A 568 9.45 35.70 -1.61
CA ILE A 568 9.09 36.88 -2.39
C ILE A 568 7.93 37.63 -1.74
N ILE A 569 8.10 38.93 -1.56
CA ILE A 569 7.05 39.85 -1.08
C ILE A 569 6.58 40.68 -2.27
N ILE A 570 5.29 40.63 -2.61
CA ILE A 570 4.68 41.42 -3.68
C ILE A 570 3.95 42.63 -3.09
N ALA A 571 4.28 43.83 -3.55
CA ALA A 571 3.62 45.06 -3.14
C ALA A 571 3.18 45.83 -4.39
N GLY A 572 1.92 45.64 -4.79
CA GLY A 572 1.41 46.19 -6.05
C GLY A 572 2.10 45.58 -7.27
N GLU A 573 2.76 46.42 -8.08
CA GLU A 573 3.52 45.99 -9.27
C GLU A 573 5.01 45.73 -8.99
N GLU A 574 5.44 45.95 -7.75
CA GLU A 574 6.83 45.76 -7.32
C GLU A 574 6.96 44.55 -6.39
N PHE A 575 8.19 44.05 -6.22
CA PHE A 575 8.47 42.93 -5.33
C PHE A 575 9.81 43.08 -4.61
N VAL A 576 9.97 42.33 -3.53
CA VAL A 576 11.24 42.15 -2.80
C VAL A 576 11.56 40.66 -2.68
N SER A 577 12.81 40.31 -2.99
CA SER A 577 13.39 39.00 -2.70
C SER A 577 14.10 39.03 -1.34
N MET A 578 13.75 38.07 -0.48
CA MET A 578 14.43 37.89 0.81
C MET A 578 15.80 37.24 0.64
N ALA A 579 15.99 36.41 -0.39
CA ALA A 579 17.30 35.87 -0.76
C ALA A 579 18.27 36.97 -1.23
N GLU A 580 17.84 37.88 -2.12
CA GLU A 580 18.68 39.02 -2.55
C GLU A 580 19.02 39.98 -1.40
N LYS A 581 18.18 40.02 -0.35
CA LYS A 581 18.44 40.77 0.89
C LYS A 581 19.25 40.00 1.94
N GLY A 582 19.60 38.74 1.70
CA GLY A 582 20.45 37.92 2.56
C GLY A 582 19.75 37.31 3.78
N TYR A 583 18.43 37.07 3.70
CA TYR A 583 17.66 36.42 4.77
C TYR A 583 17.37 34.93 4.52
N VAL A 584 17.58 34.47 3.29
CA VAL A 584 17.62 33.08 2.82
C VAL A 584 19.04 32.83 2.36
#